data_AF-A0A7W7MAA8-F1
#
_entry.id   AF-A0A7W7MAA8-F1
#
_cell.length_a   1.000
_cell.length_b   1.000
_cell.length_c   1.000
_cell.angle_alpha   90.00
_cell.angle_beta   90.00
_cell.angle_gamma   90.00
#
_symmetry.space_group_name_H-M   'P 1'
#
loop_
_entity.id
_entity.type
_entity.pdbx_description
1 polymer ?
#
loop_
_entity_poly.entity_id
_entity_poly.type
_entity_poly.pdbx_seq_one_letter_code
_entity_poly.pdbx_strand_id
1 'polypeptide(L)'
;MEIGGLERAGGVFETDAFIDRANLSMITLFERLDALPRTDDFWTGTNHRATWYKLSDFGRRCLARDPADDVARWALVAMSMQTGLYGGLALLASQPSPPPEVVSDLLALSEHVWLEVGIPPAAELTSALRALDPEVLRRAPEPAGSAAHAFLAGQPFARALGRERWEAFVLALAEERLTGAAEQARSYLDADEQAVADLLDAARWWQDFRDTDVRERLRELLG
;
A
#
# COMPACT_ATOMS: atom_id res chain seq x y z
N MET A 1 -1.23 4.42 23.59
CA MET A 1 -0.77 3.18 22.94
C MET A 1 -0.26 3.61 21.59
N GLU A 2 1.05 3.74 21.43
CA GLU A 2 1.63 3.88 20.11
C GLU A 2 1.46 2.53 19.44
N ILE A 3 0.44 2.40 18.59
CA ILE A 3 0.44 1.36 17.57
C ILE A 3 1.60 1.77 16.68
N GLY A 4 2.70 1.01 16.67
CA GLY A 4 3.87 1.30 15.82
C GLY A 4 3.34 1.66 14.44
N GLY A 5 3.40 2.96 14.15
CA GLY A 5 2.54 3.57 13.14
C GLY A 5 2.87 2.99 11.80
N LEU A 6 1.89 2.97 10.89
CA LEU A 6 2.22 2.99 9.47
C LEU A 6 3.09 4.24 9.25
N GLU A 7 4.41 4.10 9.36
CA GLU A 7 5.37 5.18 9.16
C GLU A 7 5.74 5.25 7.68
N ARG A 8 5.90 6.50 7.23
CA ARG A 8 5.96 6.90 5.82
C ARG A 8 6.97 6.10 5.00
N ALA A 9 6.53 5.61 3.85
CA ALA A 9 7.40 5.14 2.77
C ALA A 9 7.45 6.15 1.59
N GLY A 10 7.18 7.44 1.81
CA GLY A 10 7.45 8.52 0.85
C GLY A 10 6.96 8.25 -0.60
N GLY A 11 5.82 7.58 -0.76
CA GLY A 11 5.23 7.23 -2.05
C GLY A 11 4.83 8.41 -2.94
N VAL A 12 4.75 8.23 -4.26
CA VAL A 12 4.16 9.24 -5.18
C VAL A 12 2.68 9.44 -4.84
N PHE A 13 2.03 8.40 -4.33
CA PHE A 13 0.61 8.41 -3.97
C PHE A 13 0.36 8.28 -2.47
N GLU A 14 1.40 8.07 -1.66
CA GLU A 14 1.31 8.04 -0.20
C GLU A 14 1.22 9.47 0.34
N THR A 15 0.01 9.99 0.43
CA THR A 15 -0.25 11.27 1.09
C THR A 15 -0.44 11.07 2.59
N ASP A 16 -0.09 12.07 3.40
CA ASP A 16 -0.38 12.08 4.85
C ASP A 16 -1.87 11.78 5.08
N ALA A 17 -2.75 12.28 4.21
CA ALA A 17 -4.18 12.04 4.29
C ALA A 17 -4.58 10.55 4.14
N PHE A 18 -3.86 9.75 3.34
CA PHE A 18 -4.13 8.32 3.18
C PHE A 18 -3.77 7.56 4.47
N ILE A 19 -2.57 7.81 5.00
CA ILE A 19 -2.07 7.17 6.23
C ILE A 19 -2.88 7.61 7.45
N ASP A 20 -3.20 8.90 7.56
CA ASP A 20 -4.02 9.45 8.63
C ASP A 20 -5.41 8.79 8.63
N ARG A 21 -6.02 8.61 7.45
CA ARG A 21 -7.32 7.96 7.33
C ARG A 21 -7.28 6.50 7.76
N ALA A 22 -6.25 5.76 7.35
CA ALA A 22 -6.04 4.37 7.74
C ALA A 22 -5.85 4.23 9.27
N ASN A 23 -4.94 5.04 9.85
CA ASN A 23 -4.65 5.03 11.28
C ASN A 23 -5.85 5.45 12.13
N LEU A 24 -6.53 6.54 11.76
CA LEU A 24 -7.72 7.02 12.47
C LEU A 24 -8.82 5.96 12.45
N SER A 25 -9.07 5.35 11.29
CA SER A 25 -10.11 4.32 11.15
C SER A 25 -9.81 3.09 12.00
N MET A 26 -8.55 2.68 12.08
CA MET A 26 -8.11 1.58 12.92
C MET A 26 -8.32 1.85 14.42
N ILE A 27 -7.96 3.05 14.89
CA ILE A 27 -8.22 3.50 16.26
C ILE A 27 -9.73 3.53 16.54
N THR A 28 -10.51 4.17 15.67
CA THR A 28 -11.96 4.28 15.82
C THR A 28 -12.64 2.91 15.81
N LEU A 29 -12.22 1.97 14.96
CA LEU A 29 -12.78 0.62 14.96
C LEU A 29 -12.45 -0.13 16.25
N PHE A 30 -11.26 0.08 16.81
CA PHE A 30 -10.87 -0.52 18.09
C PHE A 30 -11.72 0.04 19.24
N GLU A 31 -11.96 1.34 19.26
CA GLU A 31 -12.86 1.97 20.24
C GLU A 31 -14.29 1.45 20.11
N ARG A 32 -14.81 1.30 18.88
CA ARG A 32 -16.13 0.69 18.63
C ARG A 32 -16.21 -0.73 19.17
N LEU A 33 -15.17 -1.53 18.94
CA LEU A 33 -15.08 -2.90 19.46
C LEU A 33 -15.05 -2.90 21.00
N ASP A 34 -14.21 -2.07 21.62
CA ASP A 34 -14.09 -2.03 23.08
C ASP A 34 -15.36 -1.53 23.77
N ALA A 35 -16.11 -0.63 23.11
CA ALA A 35 -17.37 -0.10 23.59
C ALA A 35 -18.55 -1.10 23.55
N LEU A 36 -18.40 -2.25 22.87
CA LEU A 36 -19.46 -3.27 22.86
C LEU A 36 -19.78 -3.76 24.28
N PRO A 37 -21.07 -3.85 24.67
CA PRO A 37 -21.47 -4.49 25.90
C PRO A 37 -20.82 -5.87 26.01
N ARG A 38 -20.32 -6.24 27.19
CA ARG A 38 -19.68 -7.56 27.36
C ARG A 38 -20.66 -8.73 27.20
N THR A 39 -21.95 -8.45 27.10
CA THR A 39 -23.04 -9.38 26.79
C THR A 39 -23.40 -9.41 25.30
N ASP A 40 -22.76 -8.61 24.45
CA ASP A 40 -22.97 -8.63 22.99
C ASP A 40 -22.59 -10.00 22.41
N ASP A 41 -23.36 -10.48 21.43
CA ASP A 41 -23.16 -11.77 20.78
C ASP A 41 -21.76 -11.93 20.19
N PHE A 42 -21.12 -10.82 19.79
CA PHE A 42 -19.72 -10.82 19.35
C PHE A 42 -18.77 -11.47 20.36
N TRP A 43 -19.01 -11.28 21.66
CA TRP A 43 -18.13 -11.77 22.71
C TRP A 43 -18.33 -13.24 23.08
N THR A 44 -19.43 -13.86 22.62
CA THR A 44 -19.78 -15.24 22.94
C THR A 44 -18.63 -16.20 22.60
N GLY A 45 -18.17 -16.96 23.61
CA GLY A 45 -17.08 -17.93 23.45
C GLY A 45 -15.67 -17.32 23.36
N THR A 46 -15.52 -16.03 23.69
CA THR A 46 -14.20 -15.36 23.71
C THR A 46 -13.75 -15.00 25.13
N ASN A 47 -12.54 -14.48 25.30
CA ASN A 47 -12.05 -13.94 26.58
C ASN A 47 -12.41 -12.46 26.83
N HIS A 48 -13.30 -11.87 26.03
CA HIS A 48 -13.79 -10.49 26.16
C HIS A 48 -12.69 -9.40 26.07
N ARG A 49 -11.50 -9.76 25.56
CA ARG A 49 -10.41 -8.81 25.27
C ARG A 49 -10.39 -8.47 23.80
N ALA A 50 -10.23 -7.19 23.46
CA ALA A 50 -9.95 -6.77 22.10
C ALA A 50 -8.55 -7.28 21.68
N THR A 51 -8.45 -7.82 20.46
CA THR A 51 -7.21 -8.32 19.87
C THR A 51 -7.24 -7.99 18.38
N TRP A 52 -6.09 -7.98 17.70
CA TRP A 52 -6.03 -7.78 16.24
C TRP A 52 -6.96 -8.71 15.47
N TYR A 53 -6.94 -10.01 15.76
CA TYR A 53 -7.82 -10.97 15.11
C TYR A 53 -9.31 -10.61 15.27
N LYS A 54 -9.72 -10.25 16.48
CA LYS A 54 -11.10 -9.82 16.77
C LYS A 54 -11.46 -8.49 16.12
N LEU A 55 -10.51 -7.56 16.01
CA LEU A 55 -10.72 -6.30 15.30
C LEU A 55 -11.04 -6.56 13.82
N SER A 56 -10.30 -7.48 13.19
CA SER A 56 -10.57 -7.91 11.81
C SER A 56 -11.95 -8.56 11.66
N ASP A 57 -12.31 -9.49 12.55
CA ASP A 57 -13.63 -10.14 12.52
C ASP A 57 -14.76 -9.12 12.74
N PHE A 58 -14.59 -8.22 13.70
CA PHE A 58 -15.55 -7.16 13.98
C PHE A 58 -15.74 -6.23 12.79
N GLY A 59 -14.65 -5.75 12.16
CA GLY A 59 -14.72 -4.91 10.97
C GLY A 59 -15.44 -5.59 9.80
N ARG A 60 -15.20 -6.90 9.59
CA ARG A 60 -15.92 -7.66 8.56
C ARG A 60 -17.41 -7.77 8.86
N ARG A 61 -17.80 -7.97 10.12
CA ARG A 61 -19.21 -7.98 10.54
C ARG A 61 -19.87 -6.61 10.38
N CYS A 62 -19.15 -5.53 10.64
CA CYS A 62 -19.60 -4.17 10.37
C CYS A 62 -19.91 -3.99 8.88
N LEU A 63 -18.96 -4.33 7.99
CA LEU A 63 -19.17 -4.23 6.53
C LEU A 63 -20.26 -5.15 5.99
N ALA A 64 -20.43 -6.34 6.56
CA ALA A 64 -21.50 -7.24 6.19
C ALA A 64 -22.89 -6.67 6.52
N ARG A 65 -22.99 -5.89 7.60
CA ARG A 65 -24.22 -5.21 8.04
C ARG A 65 -24.45 -3.91 7.28
N ASP A 66 -23.39 -3.13 7.12
CA ASP A 66 -23.38 -1.84 6.43
C ASP A 66 -22.17 -1.78 5.48
N PRO A 67 -22.37 -2.10 4.19
CA PRO A 67 -21.32 -1.96 3.19
C PRO A 67 -20.78 -0.53 3.04
N ALA A 68 -21.47 0.50 3.54
CA ALA A 68 -21.00 1.87 3.48
C ALA A 68 -20.17 2.29 4.73
N ASP A 69 -19.91 1.39 5.68
CA ASP A 69 -19.11 1.69 6.88
C ASP A 69 -17.62 1.91 6.52
N ASP A 70 -17.30 3.16 6.18
CA ASP A 70 -15.98 3.58 5.73
C ASP A 70 -14.90 3.36 6.80
N VAL A 71 -15.24 3.52 8.09
CA VAL A 71 -14.31 3.26 9.19
C VAL A 71 -13.94 1.78 9.26
N ALA A 72 -14.93 0.89 9.16
CA ALA A 72 -14.64 -0.55 9.13
C ALA A 72 -13.80 -0.94 7.91
N ARG A 73 -14.07 -0.33 6.75
CA ARG A 73 -13.31 -0.54 5.51
C ARG A 73 -11.86 -0.11 5.67
N TRP A 74 -11.61 1.13 6.06
CA TRP A 74 -10.27 1.68 6.20
C TRP A 74 -9.46 1.03 7.31
N ALA A 75 -10.10 0.61 8.40
CA ALA A 75 -9.41 -0.18 9.42
C ALA A 75 -8.94 -1.53 8.86
N LEU A 76 -9.76 -2.22 8.06
CA LEU A 76 -9.34 -3.47 7.41
C LEU A 76 -8.28 -3.25 6.32
N VAL A 77 -8.30 -2.10 5.63
CA VAL A 77 -7.21 -1.68 4.73
C VAL A 77 -5.92 -1.50 5.52
N ALA A 78 -5.94 -0.76 6.63
CA ALA A 78 -4.78 -0.54 7.50
C ALA A 78 -4.19 -1.87 8.03
N MET A 79 -5.06 -2.81 8.42
CA MET A 79 -4.62 -4.14 8.84
C MET A 79 -3.99 -4.95 7.69
N SER A 80 -4.48 -4.78 6.46
CA SER A 80 -3.90 -5.44 5.29
C SER A 80 -2.51 -4.87 4.99
N MET A 81 -2.33 -3.55 5.12
CA MET A 81 -1.03 -2.89 5.00
C MET A 81 -0.01 -3.44 6.00
N GLN A 82 -0.36 -3.47 7.29
CA GLN A 82 0.53 -3.99 8.34
C GLN A 82 0.96 -5.46 8.17
N THR A 83 0.19 -6.25 7.41
CA THR A 83 0.49 -7.66 7.16
C THR A 83 1.13 -7.91 5.79
N GLY A 84 1.34 -6.85 4.99
CA GLY A 84 1.83 -6.97 3.61
C GLY A 84 0.86 -7.73 2.70
N LEU A 85 -0.43 -7.79 3.05
CA LEU A 85 -1.43 -8.53 2.28
C LEU A 85 -2.19 -7.61 1.33
N TYR A 86 -2.52 -8.13 0.15
CA TYR A 86 -3.20 -7.39 -0.92
C TYR A 86 -4.70 -7.15 -0.68
N GLY A 87 -5.26 -7.68 0.42
CA GLY A 87 -6.71 -7.67 0.69
C GLY A 87 -7.34 -6.28 0.76
N GLY A 88 -6.56 -5.25 1.09
CA GLY A 88 -7.03 -3.86 1.13
C GLY A 88 -7.48 -3.32 -0.23
N LEU A 89 -6.92 -3.81 -1.35
CA LEU A 89 -7.29 -3.33 -2.69
C LEU A 89 -8.73 -3.69 -3.04
N ALA A 90 -9.14 -4.93 -2.77
CA ALA A 90 -10.51 -5.38 -2.96
C ALA A 90 -11.50 -4.66 -2.03
N LEU A 91 -11.05 -4.28 -0.83
CA LEU A 91 -11.84 -3.46 0.09
C LEU A 91 -12.05 -2.06 -0.47
N LEU A 92 -11.03 -1.36 -0.96
CA LEU A 92 -11.24 -0.03 -1.55
C LEU A 92 -12.15 -0.09 -2.80
N ALA A 93 -11.93 -1.06 -3.68
CA ALA A 93 -12.72 -1.20 -4.91
C ALA A 93 -14.20 -1.58 -4.68
N SER A 94 -14.53 -2.18 -3.54
CA SER A 94 -15.91 -2.57 -3.19
C SER A 94 -16.68 -1.51 -2.39
N GLN A 95 -16.15 -0.30 -2.26
CA GLN A 95 -16.85 0.80 -1.62
C GLN A 95 -18.10 1.19 -2.42
N PRO A 96 -19.29 1.31 -1.79
CA PRO A 96 -20.46 1.84 -2.45
C PRO A 96 -20.23 3.29 -2.87
N SER A 97 -20.43 3.59 -4.15
CA SER A 97 -20.26 4.94 -4.73
C SER A 97 -18.89 5.56 -4.38
N PRO A 98 -17.78 4.92 -4.78
CA PRO A 98 -16.47 5.37 -4.36
C PRO A 98 -16.15 6.76 -4.93
N PRO A 99 -15.48 7.62 -4.15
CA PRO A 99 -15.06 8.92 -4.62
C PRO A 99 -13.93 8.77 -5.67
N PRO A 100 -13.71 9.74 -6.56
CA PRO A 100 -12.61 9.67 -7.54
C PRO A 100 -11.22 9.43 -6.94
N GLU A 101 -11.00 9.91 -5.72
CA GLU A 101 -9.78 9.74 -4.95
C GLU A 101 -9.47 8.27 -4.61
N VAL A 102 -10.45 7.35 -4.70
CA VAL A 102 -10.23 5.92 -4.51
C VAL A 102 -9.16 5.37 -5.44
N VAL A 103 -9.00 5.96 -6.63
CA VAL A 103 -7.97 5.57 -7.59
C VAL A 103 -6.58 5.87 -7.04
N SER A 104 -6.39 7.08 -6.47
CA SER A 104 -5.15 7.43 -5.76
C SER A 104 -4.90 6.49 -4.59
N ASP A 105 -5.94 6.18 -3.81
CA ASP A 105 -5.85 5.29 -2.65
C ASP A 105 -5.44 3.85 -3.05
N LEU A 106 -5.97 3.33 -4.17
CA LEU A 106 -5.59 2.03 -4.72
C LEU A 106 -4.13 1.98 -5.20
N LEU A 107 -3.67 3.05 -5.85
CA LEU A 107 -2.28 3.15 -6.30
C LEU A 107 -1.32 3.29 -5.11
N ALA A 108 -1.67 4.13 -4.12
CA ALA A 108 -0.92 4.31 -2.89
C ALA A 108 -0.77 2.99 -2.11
N LEU A 109 -1.88 2.27 -1.94
CA LEU A 109 -1.86 0.97 -1.30
C LEU A 109 -1.01 -0.04 -2.08
N SER A 110 -1.10 -0.04 -3.41
CA SER A 110 -0.33 -0.95 -4.25
C SER A 110 1.17 -0.66 -4.21
N GLU A 111 1.53 0.62 -4.20
CA GLU A 111 2.90 1.10 -4.02
C GLU A 111 3.44 0.70 -2.65
N HIS A 112 2.67 0.93 -1.57
CA HIS A 112 3.04 0.54 -0.22
C HIS A 112 3.29 -0.97 -0.11
N VAL A 113 2.36 -1.82 -0.58
CA VAL A 113 2.56 -3.27 -0.51
C VAL A 113 3.74 -3.72 -1.36
N TRP A 114 3.99 -3.09 -2.51
CA TRP A 114 5.17 -3.37 -3.31
C TRP A 114 6.45 -3.04 -2.55
N LEU A 115 6.52 -1.91 -1.85
CA LEU A 115 7.70 -1.52 -1.06
C LEU A 115 7.95 -2.47 0.13
N GLU A 116 6.88 -2.89 0.81
CA GLU A 116 6.92 -3.82 1.96
C GLU A 116 7.28 -5.27 1.59
N VAL A 117 6.67 -5.77 0.53
CA VAL A 117 6.76 -7.19 0.16
C VAL A 117 7.83 -7.42 -0.91
N GLY A 118 8.19 -6.40 -1.67
CA GLY A 118 9.09 -6.48 -2.83
C GLY A 118 8.42 -7.00 -4.10
N ILE A 119 7.11 -7.29 -4.07
CA ILE A 119 6.36 -7.84 -5.21
C ILE A 119 5.18 -6.92 -5.54
N PRO A 120 5.08 -6.41 -6.78
CA PRO A 120 3.98 -5.53 -7.18
C PRO A 120 2.65 -6.30 -7.23
N PRO A 121 1.56 -5.78 -6.63
CA PRO A 121 0.24 -6.44 -6.60
C PRO A 121 -0.52 -6.27 -7.92
N ALA A 122 0.12 -6.57 -9.05
CA ALA A 122 -0.38 -6.19 -10.37
C ALA A 122 -1.73 -6.84 -10.70
N ALA A 123 -1.92 -8.11 -10.33
CA ALA A 123 -3.18 -8.82 -10.58
C ALA A 123 -4.32 -8.25 -9.74
N GLU A 124 -4.08 -8.01 -8.46
CA GLU A 124 -5.03 -7.48 -7.49
C GLU A 124 -5.40 -6.03 -7.82
N LEU A 125 -4.42 -5.19 -8.17
CA LEU A 125 -4.68 -3.81 -8.61
C LEU A 125 -5.48 -3.80 -9.92
N THR A 126 -5.14 -4.66 -10.89
CA THR A 126 -5.91 -4.77 -12.14
C THR A 126 -7.36 -5.14 -11.86
N SER A 127 -7.58 -6.13 -10.97
CA SER A 127 -8.92 -6.54 -10.58
C SER A 127 -9.68 -5.41 -9.87
N ALA A 128 -9.02 -4.69 -8.96
CA ALA A 128 -9.60 -3.57 -8.22
C ALA A 128 -10.00 -2.42 -9.15
N LEU A 129 -9.10 -1.97 -10.03
CA LEU A 129 -9.37 -0.89 -10.98
C LEU A 129 -10.50 -1.25 -11.96
N ARG A 130 -10.58 -2.50 -12.40
CA ARG A 130 -11.65 -2.98 -13.29
C ARG A 130 -13.01 -3.12 -12.60
N ALA A 131 -13.03 -3.24 -11.29
CA ALA A 131 -14.27 -3.32 -10.51
C ALA A 131 -14.89 -1.93 -10.27
N LEU A 132 -14.13 -0.85 -10.43
CA LEU A 132 -14.64 0.52 -10.32
C LEU A 132 -15.58 0.86 -11.48
N ASP A 133 -16.53 1.75 -11.21
CA ASP A 133 -17.31 2.40 -12.27
C ASP A 133 -16.35 3.16 -13.21
N PRO A 134 -16.42 2.96 -14.55
CA PRO A 134 -15.60 3.70 -15.52
C PRO A 134 -15.66 5.24 -15.36
N GLU A 135 -16.77 5.78 -14.86
CA GLU A 135 -16.93 7.20 -14.53
C GLU A 135 -16.07 7.65 -13.35
N VAL A 136 -15.83 6.76 -12.37
CA VAL A 136 -14.91 7.06 -11.26
C VAL A 136 -13.48 7.14 -11.80
N LEU A 137 -13.08 6.18 -12.63
CA LEU A 137 -11.74 6.19 -13.24
C LEU A 137 -11.51 7.43 -14.11
N ARG A 138 -12.50 7.85 -14.90
CA ARG A 138 -12.39 9.04 -15.75
C ARG A 138 -12.28 10.35 -14.96
N ARG A 139 -12.87 10.40 -13.76
CA ARG A 139 -12.84 11.57 -12.88
C ARG A 139 -11.69 11.55 -11.88
N ALA A 140 -10.87 10.51 -11.91
CA ALA A 140 -9.74 10.37 -11.01
C ALA A 140 -8.83 11.60 -11.10
N PRO A 141 -8.31 12.10 -9.96
CA PRO A 141 -7.40 13.23 -9.97
C PRO A 141 -6.09 12.85 -10.68
N GLU A 142 -5.48 13.80 -11.36
CA GLU A 142 -4.09 13.64 -11.82
C GLU A 142 -3.13 13.73 -10.63
N PRO A 143 -2.02 12.97 -10.60
CA PRO A 143 -1.54 12.07 -11.65
C PRO A 143 -2.14 10.64 -11.63
N ALA A 144 -3.04 10.33 -10.68
CA ALA A 144 -3.54 8.97 -10.46
C ALA A 144 -4.36 8.43 -11.64
N GLY A 145 -5.18 9.27 -12.27
CA GLY A 145 -5.93 8.91 -13.48
C GLY A 145 -5.01 8.44 -14.62
N SER A 146 -3.99 9.23 -14.96
CA SER A 146 -3.00 8.88 -15.98
C SER A 146 -2.25 7.59 -15.65
N ALA A 147 -1.81 7.43 -14.41
CA ALA A 147 -1.12 6.22 -13.96
C ALA A 147 -2.01 4.97 -14.09
N ALA A 148 -3.26 5.04 -13.62
CA ALA A 148 -4.19 3.93 -13.72
C ALA A 148 -4.51 3.56 -15.18
N HIS A 149 -4.69 4.54 -16.06
CA HIS A 149 -4.89 4.30 -17.49
C HIS A 149 -3.66 3.67 -18.18
N ALA A 150 -2.45 4.16 -17.89
CA ALA A 150 -1.22 3.58 -18.41
C ALA A 150 -1.06 2.12 -17.96
N PHE A 151 -1.30 1.84 -16.69
CA PHE A 151 -1.25 0.49 -16.13
C PHE A 151 -2.26 -0.45 -16.81
N LEU A 152 -3.53 -0.04 -16.94
CA LEU A 152 -4.57 -0.82 -17.61
C LEU A 152 -4.31 -1.03 -19.11
N ALA A 153 -3.55 -0.13 -19.75
CA ALA A 153 -3.08 -0.28 -21.12
C ALA A 153 -1.88 -1.24 -21.27
N GLY A 154 -1.42 -1.85 -20.17
CA GLY A 154 -0.35 -2.85 -20.18
C GLY A 154 1.05 -2.28 -19.96
N GLN A 155 1.18 -1.02 -19.53
CA GLN A 155 2.48 -0.52 -19.07
C GLN A 155 2.87 -1.23 -17.75
N PRO A 156 4.18 -1.52 -17.53
CA PRO A 156 4.66 -2.04 -16.25
C PRO A 156 4.19 -1.17 -15.09
N PHE A 157 3.89 -1.79 -13.94
CA PHE A 157 3.37 -1.07 -12.77
C PHE A 157 4.31 0.06 -12.33
N ALA A 158 5.61 -0.23 -12.27
CA ALA A 158 6.62 0.78 -11.94
C ALA A 158 6.58 1.95 -12.92
N ARG A 159 6.43 1.69 -14.22
CA ARG A 159 6.29 2.74 -15.23
C ARG A 159 5.05 3.58 -15.04
N ALA A 160 3.93 2.93 -14.80
CA ALA A 160 2.66 3.61 -14.57
C ALA A 160 2.74 4.59 -13.39
N LEU A 161 3.49 4.24 -12.34
CA LEU A 161 3.70 5.10 -11.17
C LEU A 161 4.88 6.09 -11.29
N GLY A 162 5.61 6.11 -12.41
CA GLY A 162 6.83 6.91 -12.55
C GLY A 162 8.03 6.38 -11.74
N ARG A 163 8.00 5.11 -11.35
CA ARG A 163 9.02 4.38 -10.58
C ARG A 163 9.84 3.37 -11.38
N GLU A 164 9.95 3.50 -12.71
CA GLU A 164 10.73 2.57 -13.55
C GLU A 164 12.16 2.34 -13.04
N ARG A 165 12.77 3.41 -12.52
CA ARG A 165 14.14 3.38 -11.98
C ARG A 165 14.23 2.53 -10.71
N TRP A 166 13.19 2.58 -9.87
CA TRP A 166 13.08 1.79 -8.66
C TRP A 166 12.98 0.29 -8.98
N GLU A 167 12.17 -0.09 -9.98
CA GLU A 167 12.06 -1.48 -10.43
C GLU A 167 13.38 -2.01 -11.01
N ALA A 168 14.01 -1.24 -11.91
CA ALA A 168 15.32 -1.59 -12.46
C ALA A 168 16.36 -1.82 -11.34
N PHE A 169 16.30 -1.01 -10.29
CA PHE A 169 17.17 -1.11 -9.14
C PHE A 169 16.86 -2.32 -8.24
N VAL A 170 15.60 -2.58 -7.88
CA VAL A 170 15.21 -3.78 -7.12
C VAL A 170 15.64 -5.05 -7.84
N LEU A 171 15.49 -5.10 -9.17
CA LEU A 171 15.96 -6.22 -9.98
C LEU A 171 17.49 -6.37 -9.93
N ALA A 172 18.24 -5.26 -10.04
CA ALA A 172 19.69 -5.26 -9.92
C ALA A 172 20.19 -5.70 -8.52
N LEU A 173 19.43 -5.38 -7.45
CA LEU A 173 19.74 -5.81 -6.08
C LEU A 173 19.39 -7.28 -5.85
N ALA A 174 18.23 -7.73 -6.31
CA ALA A 174 17.72 -9.07 -6.08
C ALA A 174 18.47 -10.13 -6.90
N GLU A 175 18.99 -9.77 -8.06
CA GLU A 175 19.68 -10.68 -8.96
C GLU A 175 21.18 -10.39 -8.98
N GLU A 176 21.94 -11.01 -8.07
CA GLU A 176 23.42 -10.98 -8.04
C GLU A 176 24.10 -11.42 -9.37
N ARG A 177 23.34 -11.88 -10.37
CA ARG A 177 23.85 -12.61 -11.54
C ARG A 177 23.40 -12.11 -12.92
N LEU A 178 22.56 -11.08 -13.03
CA LEU A 178 22.11 -10.58 -14.33
C LEU A 178 22.75 -9.23 -14.68
N THR A 179 23.82 -9.31 -15.47
CA THR A 179 24.64 -8.17 -15.94
C THR A 179 23.82 -7.05 -16.59
N GLY A 180 22.71 -7.37 -17.27
CA GLY A 180 21.85 -6.38 -17.91
C GLY A 180 21.07 -5.47 -16.95
N ALA A 181 20.56 -6.01 -15.84
CA ALA A 181 19.82 -5.22 -14.85
C ALA A 181 20.75 -4.23 -14.11
N ALA A 182 21.97 -4.66 -13.81
CA ALA A 182 22.98 -3.84 -13.16
C ALA A 182 23.53 -2.71 -14.07
N GLU A 183 23.63 -2.95 -15.38
CA GLU A 183 24.00 -1.90 -16.36
C GLU A 183 22.88 -0.87 -16.52
N GLN A 184 21.63 -1.33 -16.57
CA GLN A 184 20.48 -0.44 -16.68
C GLN A 184 20.29 0.42 -15.41
N ALA A 185 20.46 -0.17 -14.22
CA ALA A 185 20.44 0.58 -12.96
C ALA A 185 21.55 1.64 -12.89
N ARG A 186 22.78 1.29 -13.30
CA ARG A 186 23.91 2.25 -13.38
C ARG A 186 23.64 3.39 -14.36
N SER A 187 23.11 3.09 -15.55
CA SER A 187 22.75 4.13 -16.52
C SER A 187 21.70 5.11 -15.99
N TYR A 188 20.78 4.68 -15.12
CA TYR A 188 19.81 5.57 -14.50
C TYR A 188 20.42 6.44 -13.39
N LEU A 189 21.35 5.87 -12.62
CA LEU A 189 22.09 6.55 -11.57
C LEU A 189 23.01 7.66 -12.11
N ASP A 190 23.68 7.40 -13.23
CA ASP A 190 24.59 8.36 -13.87
C ASP A 190 23.85 9.54 -14.54
N ALA A 191 22.57 9.34 -14.90
CA ALA A 191 21.80 10.30 -15.70
C ALA A 191 20.98 11.29 -14.86
N ASP A 192 20.80 11.06 -13.55
CA ASP A 192 19.87 11.86 -12.75
C ASP A 192 20.19 11.86 -11.24
N GLU A 193 20.56 13.03 -10.71
CA GLU A 193 20.82 13.23 -9.27
C GLU A 193 19.57 12.94 -8.39
N GLN A 194 18.36 13.12 -8.90
CA GLN A 194 17.12 12.81 -8.17
C GLN A 194 16.96 11.30 -7.98
N ALA A 195 17.46 10.47 -8.91
CA ALA A 195 17.42 9.02 -8.76
C ALA A 195 18.25 8.56 -7.56
N VAL A 196 19.38 9.22 -7.27
CA VAL A 196 20.20 8.96 -6.10
C VAL A 196 19.46 9.30 -4.80
N ALA A 197 18.73 10.44 -4.78
CA ALA A 197 17.94 10.84 -3.62
C ALA A 197 16.81 9.85 -3.32
N ASP A 198 16.05 9.45 -4.35
CA ASP A 198 14.95 8.48 -4.22
C ASP A 198 15.47 7.11 -3.72
N LEU A 199 16.66 6.70 -4.17
CA LEU A 199 17.32 5.48 -3.73
C LEU A 199 17.81 5.55 -2.29
N LEU A 200 18.33 6.70 -1.86
CA LEU A 200 18.72 6.90 -0.47
C LEU A 200 17.51 6.90 0.46
N ASP A 201 16.38 7.46 0.04
CA ASP A 201 15.13 7.41 0.80
C ASP A 201 14.61 5.98 0.93
N ALA A 202 14.59 5.24 -0.16
CA ALA A 202 14.24 3.85 -0.14
C ALA A 202 15.20 2.97 0.69
N ALA A 203 16.51 3.22 0.59
CA ALA A 203 17.51 2.48 1.37
C ALA A 203 17.43 2.81 2.86
N ARG A 204 17.13 4.07 3.22
CA ARG A 204 16.81 4.47 4.60
C ARG A 204 15.62 3.66 5.10
N TRP A 205 14.54 3.66 4.33
CA TRP A 205 13.34 2.91 4.67
C TRP A 205 13.62 1.41 4.81
N TRP A 206 14.32 0.78 3.85
CA TRP A 206 14.65 -0.65 3.93
C TRP A 206 15.54 -0.98 5.13
N GLN A 207 16.48 -0.10 5.47
CA GLN A 207 17.36 -0.25 6.64
C GLN A 207 16.56 -0.19 7.96
N ASP A 208 15.52 0.63 8.01
CA ASP A 208 14.69 0.79 9.20
C ASP A 208 13.71 -0.39 9.39
N PHE A 209 13.43 -1.17 8.33
CA PHE A 209 12.38 -2.21 8.34
C PHE A 209 12.81 -3.63 7.89
N ARG A 210 14.03 -3.87 7.39
CA ARG A 210 14.56 -5.22 7.06
C ARG A 210 16.06 -5.39 7.30
N ASP A 211 16.46 -6.64 7.57
CA ASP A 211 17.83 -7.10 7.90
C ASP A 211 18.87 -7.02 6.74
N THR A 212 18.70 -6.16 5.75
CA THR A 212 19.65 -6.00 4.62
C THR A 212 20.14 -4.56 4.53
N ASP A 213 21.45 -4.34 4.66
CA ASP A 213 22.07 -3.01 4.49
C ASP A 213 22.12 -2.62 3.00
N VAL A 214 21.02 -2.05 2.52
CA VAL A 214 20.88 -1.55 1.14
C VAL A 214 21.92 -0.48 0.81
N ARG A 215 22.42 0.27 1.81
CA ARG A 215 23.44 1.32 1.57
C ARG A 215 24.78 0.72 1.17
N GLU A 216 25.16 -0.42 1.75
CA GLU A 216 26.38 -1.12 1.37
C GLU A 216 26.30 -1.61 -0.08
N ARG A 217 25.17 -2.20 -0.46
CA ARG A 217 24.97 -2.67 -1.82
C ARG A 217 24.88 -1.54 -2.85
N LEU A 218 24.28 -0.41 -2.50
CA LEU A 218 24.32 0.81 -3.30
C LEU A 218 25.75 1.32 -3.51
N ARG A 219 26.57 1.33 -2.44
CA ARG A 219 27.99 1.71 -2.53
C ARG A 219 28.78 0.82 -3.49
N GLU A 220 28.55 -0.50 -3.45
CA GLU A 220 29.20 -1.44 -4.38
C GLU A 220 28.83 -1.19 -5.84
N LEU A 221 27.56 -0.86 -6.11
CA LEU A 221 27.06 -0.63 -7.47
C LEU A 221 27.53 0.71 -8.05
N LEU A 222 27.76 1.70 -7.20
CA LEU A 222 28.18 3.06 -7.57
C LEU A 222 29.69 3.22 -7.74
N GLY A 223 30.50 2.32 -7.17
CA GLY A 223 31.96 2.31 -7.33
C GLY A 223 32.69 3.25 -6.38
#